data_AF-A0A2I0PIY2-F1
#
_entry.id   AF-A0A2I0PIY2-F1
#
_cell.length_a   1.000
_cell.length_b   1.000
_cell.length_c   1.000
_cell.angle_alpha   90.00
_cell.angle_beta   90.00
_cell.angle_gamma   90.00
#
_symmetry.space_group_name_H-M   'P 1'
#
loop_
_entity.id
_entity.type
_entity.pdbx_description
1 polymer ?
#
loop_
_entity_poly.entity_id
_entity_poly.type
_entity_poly.pdbx_seq_one_letter_code
_entity_poly.pdbx_strand_id
1 'polypeptide(L)'
;MNILEDPKIQQMILRKNLSLSRQKIYRTVLSTIYELTGLTPSELIKEAKQEEKPYIENNQAVFLDIDDRKVKKYIYQYYAHLKTQKISDATIDSYLKTLRSFYNEYEIELPKNIQIETITELIQEDEIITKEKIRLALETTNNFRNKAIILLMTSSGIRSGDIRKFKVSDFLNATKDYHDGSIETLFESKEDIIPTWYFVPEKTKKKGNICVTFNTPEASKYIIQYLKKRNGLTYDDYLFEAKGKKMGKWGLIELFRKINEKNFGRTKKGKRYFKAHSLRKFFITNCSHNSGDLRKIALLSGHAPPVKTDPNYVSINFKVMKEFYTSLIPHLSIQDTKVHDIKSKEFLKLEKENKEKETRLFELEEKDKIREEQMNERDQELDKLKKQFEHFQELVVDKKYAKDLLKKS
;
A
#
# COMPACT_ATOMS: atom_id res chain seq x y z
N MET A 1 -38.82 17.63 -10.35
CA MET A 1 -39.11 16.46 -9.47
C MET A 1 -37.86 16.09 -8.69
N ASN A 2 -37.99 15.77 -7.38
CA ASN A 2 -36.88 15.21 -6.61
C ASN A 2 -36.88 13.67 -6.74
N ILE A 3 -36.08 13.14 -7.68
CA ILE A 3 -35.96 11.69 -7.93
C ILE A 3 -35.69 10.86 -6.67
N LEU A 4 -34.98 11.42 -5.68
CA LEU A 4 -34.67 10.69 -4.46
C LEU A 4 -35.91 10.48 -3.58
N GLU A 5 -36.95 11.30 -3.69
CA GLU A 5 -38.20 11.16 -2.93
C GLU A 5 -39.15 10.12 -3.54
N ASP A 6 -38.84 9.60 -4.74
CA ASP A 6 -39.65 8.54 -5.35
C ASP A 6 -39.70 7.29 -4.46
N PRO A 7 -40.88 6.68 -4.25
CA PRO A 7 -41.05 5.51 -3.38
C PRO A 7 -40.13 4.33 -3.71
N LYS A 8 -39.89 4.04 -5.00
CA LYS A 8 -38.97 2.96 -5.43
C LYS A 8 -37.51 3.35 -5.17
N ILE A 9 -37.17 4.63 -5.19
CA ILE A 9 -35.80 5.02 -4.82
C ILE A 9 -35.59 4.93 -3.31
N GLN A 10 -36.56 5.36 -2.50
CA GLN A 10 -36.49 5.21 -1.05
C GLN A 10 -36.41 3.73 -0.61
N GLN A 11 -37.24 2.87 -1.22
CA GLN A 11 -37.20 1.42 -0.98
C GLN A 11 -35.81 0.84 -1.29
N MET A 12 -35.24 1.19 -2.45
CA MET A 12 -33.92 0.71 -2.86
C MET A 12 -32.79 1.22 -1.94
N ILE A 13 -32.86 2.48 -1.52
CA ILE A 13 -31.89 3.08 -0.60
C ILE A 13 -31.84 2.31 0.71
N LEU A 14 -33.01 1.98 1.27
CA LEU A 14 -33.14 1.24 2.51
C LEU A 14 -32.62 -0.20 2.35
N ARG A 15 -33.13 -0.95 1.36
CA ARG A 15 -32.77 -2.37 1.14
C ARG A 15 -31.28 -2.58 0.90
N LYS A 16 -30.66 -1.72 0.07
CA LYS A 16 -29.24 -1.85 -0.28
C LYS A 16 -28.30 -1.05 0.64
N ASN A 17 -28.87 -0.30 1.61
CA ASN A 17 -28.15 0.60 2.48
C ASN A 17 -27.23 1.55 1.67
N LEU A 18 -27.77 2.27 0.68
CA LEU A 18 -26.96 3.02 -0.28
C LEU A 18 -26.24 4.20 0.37
N SER A 19 -24.93 4.33 0.14
CA SER A 19 -24.18 5.52 0.57
C SER A 19 -24.67 6.79 -0.13
N LEU A 20 -24.55 7.95 0.52
CA LEU A 20 -24.92 9.25 -0.07
C LEU A 20 -24.27 9.51 -1.44
N SER A 21 -23.02 9.09 -1.63
CA SER A 21 -22.34 9.20 -2.93
C SER A 21 -23.01 8.35 -4.00
N ARG A 22 -23.48 7.15 -3.65
CA ARG A 22 -24.20 6.25 -4.58
C ARG A 22 -25.61 6.77 -4.87
N GLN A 23 -26.30 7.32 -3.86
CA GLN A 23 -27.59 8.00 -4.04
C GLN A 23 -27.47 9.16 -5.03
N LYS A 24 -26.41 9.97 -4.96
CA LYS A 24 -26.15 11.04 -5.94
C LYS A 24 -26.01 10.52 -7.37
N ILE A 25 -25.34 9.37 -7.57
CA ILE A 25 -25.23 8.75 -8.90
C ILE A 25 -26.60 8.29 -9.39
N TYR A 26 -27.41 7.64 -8.55
CA TYR A 26 -28.78 7.27 -8.92
C TYR A 26 -29.63 8.49 -9.29
N ARG A 27 -29.54 9.57 -8.50
CA ARG A 27 -30.20 10.84 -8.82
C ARG A 27 -29.78 11.35 -10.19
N THR A 28 -28.49 11.43 -10.48
CA THR A 28 -28.00 11.88 -11.79
C THR A 28 -28.54 11.02 -12.93
N VAL A 29 -28.40 9.69 -12.82
CA VAL A 29 -28.83 8.75 -13.87
C VAL A 29 -30.34 8.84 -14.10
N LEU A 30 -31.14 8.76 -13.05
CA LEU A 30 -32.59 8.69 -13.15
C LEU A 30 -33.23 10.06 -13.41
N SER A 31 -32.59 11.17 -13.05
CA SER A 31 -33.02 12.50 -13.51
C SER A 31 -32.90 12.61 -15.03
N THR A 32 -31.80 12.14 -15.63
CA THR A 32 -31.68 12.12 -17.09
C THR A 32 -32.68 11.17 -17.74
N ILE A 33 -32.98 10.02 -17.13
CA ILE A 33 -34.05 9.14 -17.65
C ILE A 33 -35.42 9.82 -17.59
N TYR A 34 -35.72 10.51 -16.49
CA TYR A 34 -36.96 11.29 -16.37
C TYR A 34 -37.04 12.37 -17.46
N GLU A 35 -35.94 13.08 -17.74
CA GLU A 35 -35.89 14.06 -18.83
C GLU A 35 -36.12 13.44 -20.21
N LEU A 36 -35.63 12.22 -20.45
CA LEU A 36 -35.78 11.52 -21.73
C LEU A 36 -37.15 10.86 -21.92
N THR A 37 -37.82 10.46 -20.83
CA THR A 37 -39.03 9.61 -20.89
C THR A 37 -40.28 10.28 -20.34
N GLY A 38 -40.13 11.29 -19.49
CA GLY A 38 -41.21 11.88 -18.69
C GLY A 38 -41.66 11.02 -17.50
N LEU A 39 -41.10 9.82 -17.33
CA LEU A 39 -41.57 8.83 -16.35
C LEU A 39 -40.75 8.87 -15.07
N THR A 40 -41.45 8.89 -13.93
CA THR A 40 -40.86 8.73 -12.60
C THR A 40 -40.25 7.33 -12.43
N PRO A 41 -39.31 7.14 -11.49
CA PRO A 41 -38.79 5.80 -11.20
C PRO A 41 -39.88 4.78 -10.87
N SER A 42 -40.93 5.17 -10.13
CA SER A 42 -42.07 4.30 -9.86
C SER A 42 -42.86 3.92 -11.12
N GLU A 43 -43.07 4.86 -12.04
CA GLU A 43 -43.75 4.59 -13.31
C GLU A 43 -42.92 3.72 -14.24
N LEU A 44 -41.60 3.92 -14.31
CA LEU A 44 -40.68 3.06 -15.09
C LEU A 44 -40.79 1.60 -14.65
N ILE A 45 -40.82 1.35 -13.34
CA ILE A 45 -40.98 -0.03 -12.82
C ILE A 45 -42.39 -0.55 -13.10
N LYS A 46 -43.43 0.28 -12.96
CA LYS A 46 -44.81 -0.13 -13.25
C LYS A 46 -44.97 -0.55 -14.71
N GLU A 47 -44.44 0.26 -15.63
CA GLU A 47 -44.49 -0.01 -17.07
C GLU A 47 -43.71 -1.28 -17.42
N ALA A 48 -42.47 -1.41 -16.94
CA ALA A 48 -41.66 -2.61 -17.19
C ALA A 48 -42.34 -3.90 -16.69
N LYS A 49 -42.93 -3.87 -15.48
CA LYS A 49 -43.69 -5.02 -14.95
C LYS A 49 -44.98 -5.31 -15.72
N GLN A 50 -45.54 -4.31 -16.39
CA GLN A 50 -46.72 -4.51 -17.22
C GLN A 50 -46.35 -5.19 -18.54
N GLU A 51 -45.22 -4.83 -19.13
CA GLU A 51 -44.69 -5.45 -20.36
C GLU A 51 -44.21 -6.90 -20.17
N GLU A 52 -43.87 -7.29 -18.94
CA GLU A 52 -43.52 -8.68 -18.59
C GLU A 52 -44.74 -9.60 -18.42
N LYS A 53 -45.95 -9.03 -18.30
CA LYS A 53 -47.17 -9.83 -18.17
C LYS A 53 -47.61 -10.35 -19.54
N PRO A 54 -48.08 -11.61 -19.62
CA PRO A 54 -48.64 -12.11 -20.85
C PRO A 54 -49.97 -11.40 -21.17
N TYR A 55 -50.28 -11.29 -22.44
CA TYR A 55 -51.59 -10.90 -22.95
C TYR A 55 -52.16 -12.03 -23.79
N ILE A 56 -53.47 -11.99 -24.02
CA ILE A 56 -54.16 -13.02 -24.82
C ILE A 56 -54.20 -12.55 -26.27
N GLU A 57 -53.62 -13.35 -27.15
CA GLU A 57 -53.73 -13.20 -28.59
C GLU A 57 -54.09 -14.56 -29.17
N ASN A 58 -55.15 -14.65 -29.98
CA ASN A 58 -55.63 -15.90 -30.58
C ASN A 58 -55.85 -17.05 -29.56
N ASN A 59 -56.47 -16.75 -28.41
CA ASN A 59 -56.68 -17.69 -27.30
C ASN A 59 -55.39 -18.31 -26.70
N GLN A 60 -54.23 -17.72 -26.93
CA GLN A 60 -52.96 -18.14 -26.35
C GLN A 60 -52.34 -17.00 -25.52
N ALA A 61 -51.65 -17.37 -24.45
CA ALA A 61 -50.87 -16.42 -23.67
C ALA A 61 -49.56 -16.11 -24.40
N VAL A 62 -49.42 -14.87 -24.87
CA VAL A 62 -48.23 -14.37 -25.55
C VAL A 62 -47.48 -13.42 -24.63
N PHE A 63 -46.16 -13.56 -24.60
CA PHE A 63 -45.27 -12.67 -23.86
C PHE A 63 -44.62 -11.68 -24.83
N LEU A 64 -44.49 -10.43 -24.41
CA LEU A 64 -43.72 -9.44 -25.18
C LEU A 64 -42.23 -9.81 -25.14
N ASP A 65 -41.62 -9.94 -26.32
CA ASP A 65 -40.20 -10.21 -26.45
C ASP A 65 -39.38 -9.10 -25.77
N ILE A 66 -38.29 -9.47 -25.12
CA ILE A 66 -37.39 -8.54 -24.43
C ILE A 66 -36.92 -7.42 -25.37
N ASP A 67 -36.75 -7.73 -26.66
CA ASP A 67 -36.31 -6.80 -27.67
C ASP A 67 -37.36 -5.73 -28.03
N ASP A 68 -38.64 -6.00 -27.77
CA ASP A 68 -39.76 -5.10 -28.03
C ASP A 68 -40.18 -4.28 -26.79
N ARG A 69 -39.64 -4.61 -25.61
CA ARG A 69 -39.93 -3.89 -24.35
C ARG A 69 -39.34 -2.48 -24.36
N LYS A 70 -40.06 -1.52 -23.78
CA LYS A 70 -39.61 -0.12 -23.65
C LYS A 70 -38.35 0.03 -22.82
N VAL A 71 -38.09 -0.88 -21.88
CA VAL A 71 -36.84 -0.89 -21.09
C VAL A 71 -35.61 -0.90 -22.00
N LYS A 72 -35.62 -1.70 -23.07
CA LYS A 72 -34.55 -1.72 -24.07
C LYS A 72 -34.45 -0.36 -24.74
N LYS A 73 -35.56 0.17 -25.27
CA LYS A 73 -35.63 1.49 -25.90
C LYS A 73 -35.03 2.58 -25.00
N TYR A 74 -35.37 2.61 -23.71
CA TYR A 74 -34.87 3.60 -22.76
C TYR A 74 -33.37 3.46 -22.48
N ILE A 75 -32.84 2.24 -22.39
CA ILE A 75 -31.39 2.01 -22.24
C ILE A 75 -30.64 2.53 -23.48
N TYR A 76 -31.14 2.28 -24.69
CA TYR A 76 -30.51 2.76 -25.93
C TYR A 76 -30.62 4.29 -26.09
N GLN A 77 -31.77 4.88 -25.78
CA GLN A 77 -31.94 6.34 -25.78
C GLN A 77 -31.00 7.01 -24.78
N TYR A 78 -30.88 6.43 -23.58
CA TYR A 78 -29.96 6.93 -22.58
C TYR A 78 -28.50 6.79 -23.03
N TYR A 79 -28.11 5.65 -23.61
CA TYR A 79 -26.76 5.47 -24.15
C TYR A 79 -26.45 6.49 -25.26
N ALA A 80 -27.37 6.70 -26.20
CA ALA A 80 -27.23 7.69 -27.26
C ALA A 80 -27.06 9.10 -26.67
N HIS A 81 -27.86 9.46 -25.68
CA HIS A 81 -27.74 10.72 -24.96
C HIS A 81 -26.37 10.85 -24.25
N LEU A 82 -25.86 9.81 -23.60
CA LEU A 82 -24.55 9.86 -22.95
C LEU A 82 -23.40 10.03 -23.94
N LYS A 83 -23.50 9.47 -25.16
CA LYS A 83 -22.48 9.66 -26.21
C LYS A 83 -22.41 11.10 -26.71
N THR A 84 -23.50 11.87 -26.66
CA THR A 84 -23.47 13.29 -27.05
C THR A 84 -22.80 14.19 -26.01
N GLN A 85 -22.74 13.78 -24.73
CA GLN A 85 -22.22 14.60 -23.64
C GLN A 85 -20.67 14.69 -23.54
N LYS A 86 -19.92 14.10 -24.48
CA LYS A 86 -18.43 14.07 -24.46
C LYS A 86 -17.83 13.58 -23.13
N ILE A 87 -18.50 12.66 -22.44
CA ILE A 87 -18.00 12.01 -21.22
C ILE A 87 -17.21 10.73 -21.56
N SER A 88 -16.34 10.29 -20.66
CA SER A 88 -15.50 9.10 -20.87
C SER A 88 -16.32 7.81 -20.94
N ASP A 89 -15.92 6.84 -21.76
CA ASP A 89 -16.58 5.53 -21.89
C ASP A 89 -16.73 4.78 -20.55
N ALA A 90 -15.74 4.87 -19.65
CA ALA A 90 -15.84 4.29 -18.30
C ALA A 90 -16.95 4.92 -17.45
N THR A 91 -17.27 6.20 -17.67
CA THR A 91 -18.39 6.89 -17.00
C THR A 91 -19.71 6.45 -17.62
N ILE A 92 -19.78 6.34 -18.94
CA ILE A 92 -20.96 5.83 -19.66
C ILE A 92 -21.30 4.41 -19.17
N ASP A 93 -20.31 3.51 -19.16
CA ASP A 93 -20.45 2.14 -18.64
C ASP A 93 -20.95 2.14 -17.18
N SER A 94 -20.36 2.97 -16.31
CA SER A 94 -20.80 3.07 -14.92
C SER A 94 -22.24 3.59 -14.78
N TYR A 95 -22.69 4.49 -15.65
CA TYR A 95 -24.05 5.04 -15.64
C TYR A 95 -25.05 4.02 -16.15
N LEU A 96 -24.76 3.32 -17.26
CA LEU A 96 -25.56 2.21 -17.76
C LEU A 96 -25.69 1.09 -16.71
N LYS A 97 -24.58 0.68 -16.08
CA LYS A 97 -24.61 -0.30 -14.97
C LYS A 97 -25.47 0.18 -13.79
N THR A 98 -25.53 1.49 -13.56
CA THR A 98 -26.38 2.04 -12.50
C THR A 98 -27.86 1.97 -12.86
N LEU A 99 -28.23 2.31 -14.10
CA LEU A 99 -29.60 2.16 -14.59
C LEU A 99 -30.06 0.70 -14.58
N ARG A 100 -29.22 -0.20 -15.11
CA ARG A 100 -29.51 -1.65 -15.08
C ARG A 100 -29.64 -2.18 -13.65
N SER A 101 -28.78 -1.73 -12.73
CA SER A 101 -28.89 -2.07 -11.32
C SER A 101 -30.16 -1.53 -10.64
N PHE A 102 -30.79 -0.48 -11.19
CA PHE A 102 -32.09 -0.01 -10.70
C PHE A 102 -33.21 -0.97 -11.12
N TYR A 103 -33.29 -1.33 -12.39
CA TYR A 103 -34.26 -2.32 -12.88
C TYR A 103 -34.09 -3.70 -12.24
N ASN A 104 -32.85 -4.18 -12.12
CA ASN A 104 -32.55 -5.46 -11.47
C ASN A 104 -32.98 -5.53 -10.00
N GLU A 105 -33.03 -4.39 -9.28
CA GLU A 105 -33.52 -4.36 -7.89
C GLU A 105 -35.00 -4.77 -7.78
N TYR A 106 -35.74 -4.57 -8.87
CA TYR A 106 -37.17 -4.83 -8.97
C TYR A 106 -37.49 -6.06 -9.81
N GLU A 107 -36.48 -6.89 -10.08
CA GLU A 107 -36.56 -8.17 -10.78
C GLU A 107 -37.06 -8.03 -12.23
N ILE A 108 -36.79 -6.88 -12.84
CA ILE A 108 -37.09 -6.65 -14.26
C ILE A 108 -36.03 -7.35 -15.11
N GLU A 109 -36.47 -8.14 -16.07
CA GLU A 109 -35.63 -8.79 -17.08
C GLU A 109 -35.09 -7.76 -18.07
N LEU A 110 -33.79 -7.82 -18.34
CA LEU A 110 -33.08 -6.82 -19.14
C LEU A 110 -32.49 -7.41 -20.42
N PRO A 111 -32.46 -6.63 -21.53
CA PRO A 111 -31.76 -7.04 -22.75
C PRO A 111 -30.26 -7.17 -22.50
N LYS A 112 -29.53 -7.76 -23.46
CA LYS A 112 -28.06 -7.87 -23.41
C LYS A 112 -27.39 -6.52 -23.12
N ASN A 113 -26.25 -6.57 -22.43
CA ASN A 113 -25.48 -5.38 -22.13
C ASN A 113 -24.97 -4.73 -23.42
N ILE A 114 -25.05 -3.39 -23.48
CA ILE A 114 -24.30 -2.63 -24.47
C ILE A 114 -22.81 -2.82 -24.14
N GLN A 115 -22.07 -3.38 -25.09
CA GLN A 115 -20.63 -3.57 -24.93
C GLN A 115 -19.93 -2.22 -25.11
N ILE A 116 -19.25 -1.79 -24.06
CA ILE A 116 -18.39 -0.61 -24.08
C ILE A 116 -16.99 -1.11 -23.82
N GLU A 117 -16.12 -0.94 -24.82
CA GLU A 117 -14.71 -1.30 -24.72
C GLU A 117 -13.99 -0.32 -23.79
N THR A 118 -14.00 -0.63 -22.50
CA THR A 118 -13.18 0.10 -21.53
C THR A 118 -11.82 -0.58 -21.43
N ILE A 119 -10.84 -0.07 -22.16
CA ILE A 119 -9.46 -0.56 -22.06
C ILE A 119 -8.88 -0.07 -20.72
N THR A 120 -8.46 -1.02 -19.87
CA THR A 120 -7.68 -0.70 -18.68
C THR A 120 -6.22 -0.83 -19.03
N GLU A 121 -5.60 0.28 -19.43
CA GLU A 121 -4.17 0.34 -19.68
C GLU A 121 -3.37 0.04 -18.40
N LEU A 122 -2.27 -0.69 -18.55
CA LEU A 122 -1.27 -0.80 -17.51
C LEU A 122 -0.73 0.59 -17.17
N ILE A 123 -0.53 0.83 -15.87
CA ILE A 123 0.04 2.09 -15.41
C ILE A 123 1.52 2.07 -15.80
N GLN A 124 1.92 3.01 -16.66
CA GLN A 124 3.31 3.20 -17.05
C GLN A 124 4.10 3.83 -15.88
N GLU A 125 5.42 3.58 -15.86
CA GLU A 125 6.31 4.07 -14.81
C GLU A 125 6.31 5.61 -14.72
N ASP A 126 6.23 6.31 -15.85
CA ASP A 126 6.16 7.77 -15.93
C ASP A 126 4.88 8.38 -15.28
N GLU A 127 3.82 7.58 -15.15
CA GLU A 127 2.59 7.96 -14.43
C GLU A 127 2.72 7.83 -12.90
N ILE A 128 3.73 7.11 -12.40
CA ILE A 128 4.03 7.03 -10.97
C ILE A 128 4.87 8.24 -10.57
N ILE A 129 4.52 8.85 -9.44
CA ILE A 129 5.28 9.99 -8.94
C ILE A 129 6.59 9.52 -8.32
N THR A 130 7.70 10.18 -8.62
CA THR A 130 9.03 9.83 -8.07
C THR A 130 9.29 10.50 -6.72
N LYS A 131 10.30 10.02 -5.98
CA LYS A 131 10.69 10.61 -4.69
C LYS A 131 11.08 12.08 -4.82
N GLU A 132 11.79 12.43 -5.89
CA GLU A 132 12.26 13.79 -6.18
C GLU A 132 11.06 14.74 -6.37
N LYS A 133 10.01 14.29 -7.06
CA LYS A 133 8.79 15.09 -7.22
C LYS A 133 8.03 15.23 -5.91
N ILE A 134 8.01 14.21 -5.04
CA ILE A 134 7.43 14.35 -3.70
C ILE A 134 8.26 15.32 -2.85
N ARG A 135 9.59 15.29 -2.94
CA ARG A 135 10.49 16.22 -2.26
C ARG A 135 10.21 17.67 -2.69
N LEU A 136 10.12 17.92 -3.99
CA LEU A 136 9.73 19.23 -4.53
C LEU A 136 8.34 19.68 -4.02
N ALA A 137 7.38 18.76 -3.91
CA ALA A 137 6.06 19.06 -3.36
C ALA A 137 6.11 19.48 -1.88
N LEU A 138 7.02 18.91 -1.09
CA LEU A 138 7.26 19.29 0.31
C LEU A 138 7.91 20.68 0.42
N GLU A 139 8.90 20.96 -0.43
CA GLU A 139 9.58 22.27 -0.49
C GLU A 139 8.64 23.40 -0.91
N THR A 140 7.62 23.09 -1.70
CA THR A 140 6.62 24.05 -2.17
C THR A 140 5.75 24.64 -1.05
N THR A 141 5.59 23.94 0.08
CA THR A 141 4.69 24.35 1.16
C THR A 141 5.43 24.50 2.48
N ASN A 142 5.38 25.70 3.08
CA ASN A 142 5.95 25.95 4.41
C ASN A 142 5.04 25.51 5.57
N ASN A 143 3.88 24.92 5.27
CA ASN A 143 2.89 24.54 6.27
C ASN A 143 3.16 23.12 6.79
N PHE A 144 3.51 23.00 8.07
CA PHE A 144 3.80 21.71 8.74
C PHE A 144 2.65 20.71 8.62
N ARG A 145 1.39 21.15 8.73
CA ARG A 145 0.21 20.29 8.53
C ARG A 145 0.22 19.66 7.14
N ASN A 146 0.52 20.45 6.12
CA ASN A 146 0.51 20.00 4.74
C ASN A 146 1.66 19.02 4.46
N LYS A 147 2.86 19.31 4.99
CA LYS A 147 4.02 18.40 4.92
C LYS A 147 3.70 17.06 5.61
N ALA A 148 3.14 17.10 6.82
CA ALA A 148 2.70 15.93 7.56
C ALA A 148 1.68 15.09 6.79
N ILE A 149 0.66 15.72 6.19
CA ILE A 149 -0.34 15.02 5.36
C ILE A 149 0.33 14.34 4.15
N ILE A 150 1.22 15.05 3.44
CA ILE A 150 1.90 14.49 2.26
C ILE A 150 2.74 13.29 2.68
N LEU A 151 3.61 13.42 3.69
CA LEU A 151 4.47 12.35 4.16
C LEU A 151 3.70 11.15 4.70
N LEU A 152 2.64 11.38 5.49
CA LEU A 152 1.79 10.31 5.99
C LEU A 152 1.12 9.56 4.84
N MET A 153 0.54 10.26 3.86
CA MET A 153 -0.10 9.61 2.70
C MET A 153 0.90 8.85 1.83
N THR A 154 2.11 9.37 1.66
CA THR A 154 3.20 8.76 0.90
C THR A 154 3.71 7.47 1.54
N SER A 155 3.86 7.47 2.88
CA SER A 155 4.53 6.38 3.60
C SER A 155 3.61 5.34 4.22
N SER A 156 2.30 5.60 4.34
CA SER A 156 1.34 4.66 4.94
C SER A 156 0.36 4.05 3.95
N GLY A 157 0.26 4.66 2.76
CA GLY A 157 -0.76 4.31 1.78
C GLY A 157 -2.19 4.64 2.21
N ILE A 158 -2.46 5.28 3.35
CA ILE A 158 -3.82 5.55 3.85
C ILE A 158 -4.66 6.36 2.84
N ARG A 159 -5.96 6.09 2.74
CA ARG A 159 -6.84 6.82 1.79
C ARG A 159 -7.08 8.24 2.27
N SER A 160 -7.20 9.17 1.32
CA SER A 160 -7.61 10.56 1.57
C SER A 160 -8.97 10.71 2.28
N GLY A 161 -9.84 9.69 2.18
CA GLY A 161 -11.10 9.65 2.91
C GLY A 161 -10.93 9.37 4.40
N ASP A 162 -9.98 8.50 4.74
CA ASP A 162 -9.75 7.98 6.10
C ASP A 162 -8.86 8.94 6.89
N ILE A 163 -7.78 9.46 6.29
CA ILE A 163 -6.83 10.38 6.96
C ILE A 163 -7.50 11.64 7.54
N ARG A 164 -8.58 12.13 6.92
CA ARG A 164 -9.33 13.32 7.36
C ARG A 164 -10.22 13.05 8.58
N LYS A 165 -10.33 11.79 9.01
CA LYS A 165 -11.14 11.38 10.15
C LYS A 165 -10.32 11.11 11.39
N PHE A 166 -9.01 10.86 11.25
CA PHE A 166 -8.15 10.58 12.39
C PHE A 166 -8.20 11.72 13.40
N LYS A 167 -8.15 11.32 14.66
CA LYS A 167 -8.06 12.15 15.84
C LYS A 167 -6.65 12.11 16.43
N VAL A 168 -6.38 13.01 17.37
CA VAL A 168 -5.13 13.01 18.16
C VAL A 168 -4.99 11.70 18.93
N SER A 169 -6.07 11.21 19.53
CA SER A 169 -6.14 9.88 20.18
C SER A 169 -5.73 8.73 19.26
N ASP A 170 -6.11 8.76 17.97
CA ASP A 170 -5.70 7.71 17.02
C ASP A 170 -4.17 7.70 16.84
N PHE A 171 -3.55 8.88 16.79
CA PHE A 171 -2.09 8.98 16.68
C PHE A 171 -1.39 8.51 17.96
N LEU A 172 -1.85 8.96 19.13
CA LEU A 172 -1.34 8.51 20.43
C LEU A 172 -1.44 6.99 20.58
N ASN A 173 -2.58 6.40 20.20
CA ASN A 173 -2.75 4.96 20.22
C ASN A 173 -1.77 4.26 19.27
N ALA A 174 -1.53 4.83 18.09
CA ALA A 174 -0.56 4.30 17.14
C ALA A 174 0.90 4.44 17.63
N THR A 175 1.19 5.42 18.49
CA THR A 175 2.53 5.70 19.04
C THR A 175 2.72 5.28 20.49
N LYS A 176 1.77 4.51 21.06
CA LYS A 176 1.77 4.09 22.48
C LYS A 176 3.05 3.41 22.97
N ASP A 177 3.85 2.81 22.08
CA ASP A 177 5.10 2.16 22.43
C ASP A 177 6.24 3.16 22.75
N TYR A 178 6.01 4.47 22.51
CA TYR A 178 7.04 5.51 22.56
C TYR A 178 6.79 6.58 23.63
N HIS A 179 5.67 6.49 24.35
CA HIS A 179 5.22 7.47 25.33
C HIS A 179 4.21 6.86 26.31
N ASP A 180 3.89 7.54 27.41
CA ASP A 180 2.97 7.02 28.45
C ASP A 180 1.48 7.14 28.10
N GLY A 181 1.15 7.85 27.01
CA GLY A 181 -0.22 8.05 26.51
C GLY A 181 -0.65 9.52 26.54
N SER A 182 0.12 10.38 27.20
CA SER A 182 -0.10 11.82 27.21
C SER A 182 0.47 12.51 25.97
N ILE A 183 -0.04 13.70 25.67
CA ILE A 183 0.39 14.52 24.53
C ILE A 183 1.79 15.10 24.81
N GLU A 184 2.05 15.40 26.08
CA GLU A 184 3.29 15.99 26.58
C GLU A 184 4.46 15.03 26.37
N THR A 185 4.34 13.77 26.79
CA THR A 185 5.42 12.78 26.60
C THR A 185 5.58 12.37 25.14
N LEU A 186 4.51 12.41 24.33
CA LEU A 186 4.62 12.28 22.87
C LEU A 186 5.51 13.38 22.29
N PHE A 187 5.44 14.61 22.81
CA PHE A 187 6.25 15.73 22.33
C PHE A 187 7.72 15.65 22.74
N GLU A 188 8.05 14.89 23.78
CA GLU A 188 9.40 14.63 24.29
C GLU A 188 10.05 13.37 23.67
N SER A 189 9.26 12.53 23.02
CA SER A 189 9.72 11.29 22.42
C SER A 189 10.78 11.49 21.32
N LYS A 190 11.60 10.45 21.08
CA LYS A 190 12.67 10.43 20.07
C LYS A 190 12.12 10.65 18.66
N GLU A 191 12.94 11.12 17.72
CA GLU A 191 12.48 11.39 16.35
C GLU A 191 12.20 10.12 15.52
N ASP A 192 12.65 8.95 15.96
CA ASP A 192 12.57 7.67 15.22
C ASP A 192 11.30 6.85 15.48
N ILE A 193 10.13 7.51 15.48
CA ILE A 193 8.85 6.86 15.78
C ILE A 193 8.25 6.23 14.54
N ILE A 194 7.94 4.92 14.62
CA ILE A 194 7.19 4.16 13.62
C ILE A 194 5.84 3.77 14.23
N PRO A 195 4.76 4.54 13.97
CA PRO A 195 3.45 4.30 14.55
C PRO A 195 2.79 3.06 13.97
N THR A 196 2.00 2.35 14.77
CA THR A 196 1.19 1.20 14.33
C THR A 196 -0.28 1.62 14.23
N TRP A 197 -0.71 1.99 13.03
CA TRP A 197 -2.10 2.34 12.77
C TRP A 197 -2.96 1.10 12.59
N TYR A 198 -4.07 1.03 13.32
CA TYR A 198 -5.09 0.00 13.14
C TYR A 198 -6.48 0.64 13.03
N PHE A 199 -7.16 0.45 11.90
CA PHE A 199 -8.51 0.99 11.69
C PHE A 199 -9.28 0.24 10.60
N VAL A 200 -10.61 0.42 10.58
CA VAL A 200 -11.50 -0.07 9.53
C VAL A 200 -11.67 1.02 8.46
N PRO A 201 -11.20 0.83 7.21
CA PRO A 201 -11.32 1.89 6.19
C PRO A 201 -12.76 2.11 5.77
N GLU A 202 -13.19 3.39 5.70
CA GLU A 202 -14.58 3.76 5.45
C GLU A 202 -15.13 3.18 4.14
N LYS A 203 -14.30 3.20 3.10
CA LYS A 203 -14.69 2.76 1.75
C LYS A 203 -14.98 1.25 1.69
N THR A 204 -14.32 0.48 2.55
CA THR A 204 -14.36 -0.99 2.52
C THR A 204 -14.95 -1.59 3.79
N LYS A 205 -15.49 -0.78 4.70
CA LYS A 205 -16.10 -1.23 5.96
C LYS A 205 -17.16 -2.31 5.78
N LYS A 206 -18.00 -2.18 4.74
CA LYS A 206 -19.06 -3.16 4.42
C LYS A 206 -18.52 -4.53 3.98
N LYS A 207 -17.23 -4.61 3.65
CA LYS A 207 -16.54 -5.84 3.24
C LYS A 207 -15.77 -6.49 4.41
N GLY A 208 -15.82 -5.91 5.61
CA GLY A 208 -15.05 -6.38 6.76
C GLY A 208 -13.54 -6.11 6.66
N ASN A 209 -13.09 -5.30 5.69
CA ASN A 209 -11.67 -5.02 5.53
C ASN A 209 -11.14 -4.18 6.71
N ILE A 210 -9.93 -4.53 7.15
CA ILE A 210 -9.14 -3.77 8.11
C ILE A 210 -7.88 -3.23 7.44
N CYS A 211 -7.27 -2.23 8.07
CA CYS A 211 -6.00 -1.66 7.67
C CYS A 211 -5.08 -1.66 8.89
N VAL A 212 -3.94 -2.33 8.72
CA VAL A 212 -2.81 -2.27 9.66
C VAL A 212 -1.68 -1.66 8.89
N THR A 213 -1.26 -0.46 9.23
CA THR A 213 -0.21 0.25 8.49
C THR A 213 0.66 1.06 9.43
N PHE A 214 1.70 1.64 8.86
CA PHE A 214 2.71 2.40 9.58
C PHE A 214 3.05 3.65 8.77
N ASN A 215 3.90 4.51 9.30
CA ASN A 215 4.48 5.61 8.52
C ASN A 215 5.97 5.75 8.85
N THR A 216 6.70 6.41 7.97
CA THR A 216 8.13 6.68 8.16
C THR A 216 8.34 7.62 9.35
N PRO A 217 9.49 7.56 10.03
CA PRO A 217 9.83 8.50 11.11
C PRO A 217 9.73 9.96 10.72
N GLU A 218 10.13 10.32 9.49
CA GLU A 218 9.96 11.68 8.96
C GLU A 218 8.49 12.16 9.01
N ALA A 219 7.53 11.28 8.70
CA ALA A 219 6.12 11.62 8.77
C ALA A 219 5.68 11.86 10.22
N SER A 220 6.11 11.01 11.17
CA SER A 220 5.85 11.18 12.60
C SER A 220 6.40 12.51 13.12
N LYS A 221 7.65 12.84 12.74
CA LYS A 221 8.29 14.11 13.10
C LYS A 221 7.47 15.32 12.64
N TYR A 222 7.03 15.35 11.38
CA TYR A 222 6.21 16.46 10.88
C TYR A 222 4.81 16.51 11.51
N ILE A 223 4.22 15.36 11.86
CA ILE A 223 2.95 15.32 12.62
C ILE A 223 3.16 15.97 13.99
N ILE A 224 4.19 15.56 14.74
CA ILE A 224 4.50 16.12 16.07
C ILE A 224 4.80 17.62 15.98
N GLN A 225 5.61 18.06 15.03
CA GLN A 225 5.90 19.48 14.81
C GLN A 225 4.65 20.30 14.48
N TYR A 226 3.69 19.72 13.77
CA TYR A 226 2.41 20.35 13.53
C TYR A 226 1.56 20.42 14.80
N LEU A 227 1.47 19.33 15.58
CA LEU A 227 0.69 19.27 16.82
C LEU A 227 1.24 20.24 17.87
N LYS A 228 2.56 20.37 18.01
CA LYS A 228 3.22 21.37 18.90
C LYS A 228 2.82 22.82 18.62
N LYS A 229 2.34 23.12 17.41
CA LYS A 229 1.89 24.47 17.02
C LYS A 229 0.41 24.73 17.28
N ARG A 230 -0.32 23.74 17.79
CA ARG A 230 -1.75 23.86 18.11
C ARG A 230 -1.88 24.18 19.59
N ASN A 231 -2.69 25.19 19.90
CA ASN A 231 -2.99 25.58 21.27
C ASN A 231 -4.20 24.78 21.79
N GLY A 232 -4.16 24.33 23.05
CA GLY A 232 -5.29 23.66 23.71
C GLY A 232 -5.69 22.33 23.07
N LEU A 233 -4.70 21.54 22.63
CA LEU A 233 -4.93 20.26 21.96
C LEU A 233 -5.62 19.26 22.89
N THR A 234 -6.68 18.60 22.40
CA THR A 234 -7.39 17.53 23.11
C THR A 234 -7.35 16.22 22.33
N TYR A 235 -7.61 15.10 23.03
CA TYR A 235 -7.61 13.75 22.43
C TYR A 235 -8.66 13.58 21.32
N ASP A 236 -9.77 14.30 21.40
CA ASP A 236 -10.90 14.21 20.48
C ASP A 236 -10.76 15.11 19.25
N ASP A 237 -9.78 16.01 19.27
CA ASP A 237 -9.51 16.87 18.13
C ASP A 237 -9.09 16.05 16.91
N TYR A 238 -9.50 16.54 15.74
CA TYR A 238 -9.00 15.97 14.48
C TYR A 238 -7.48 16.08 14.42
N LEU A 239 -6.82 15.00 14.01
CA LEU A 239 -5.38 14.96 13.81
C LEU A 239 -4.97 16.05 12.84
N PHE A 240 -5.70 16.21 11.72
CA PHE A 240 -5.53 17.31 10.79
C PHE A 240 -6.81 18.15 10.68
N GLU A 241 -6.76 19.37 11.21
CA GLU A 241 -7.88 20.30 11.21
C GLU A 241 -7.78 21.36 10.10
N ALA A 242 -8.91 21.98 9.80
CA ALA A 242 -9.01 23.23 9.06
C ALA A 242 -9.80 24.24 9.92
N LYS A 243 -9.10 25.19 10.54
CA LYS A 243 -9.67 26.20 11.45
C LYS A 243 -10.46 25.56 12.61
N GLY A 244 -9.85 24.65 13.35
CA GLY A 244 -10.49 23.94 14.48
C GLY A 244 -11.55 22.89 14.10
N LYS A 245 -11.82 22.69 12.80
CA LYS A 245 -12.84 21.74 12.32
C LYS A 245 -12.22 20.63 11.49
N LYS A 246 -12.99 19.55 11.31
CA LYS A 246 -12.63 18.45 10.39
C LYS A 246 -12.23 18.97 9.02
N MET A 247 -11.10 18.49 8.49
CA MET A 247 -10.71 18.81 7.12
C MET A 247 -11.73 18.27 6.10
N GLY A 248 -12.36 19.18 5.36
CA GLY A 248 -13.27 18.85 4.26
C GLY A 248 -12.56 18.15 3.09
N LYS A 249 -13.33 17.42 2.27
CA LYS A 249 -12.80 16.75 1.07
C LYS A 249 -12.16 17.77 0.13
N TRP A 250 -12.84 18.90 -0.04
CA TRP A 250 -12.37 20.01 -0.86
C TRP A 250 -11.12 20.67 -0.31
N GLY A 251 -10.99 20.83 1.01
CA GLY A 251 -9.76 21.38 1.62
C GLY A 251 -8.53 20.53 1.31
N LEU A 252 -8.65 19.20 1.38
CA LEU A 252 -7.56 18.29 0.99
C LEU A 252 -7.31 18.32 -0.53
N ILE A 253 -8.36 18.34 -1.36
CA ILE A 253 -8.18 18.47 -2.82
C ILE A 253 -7.46 19.77 -3.17
N GLU A 254 -7.82 20.86 -2.51
CA GLU A 254 -7.26 22.19 -2.73
C GLU A 254 -5.77 22.25 -2.36
N LEU A 255 -5.37 21.59 -1.26
CA LEU A 255 -3.96 21.41 -0.91
C LEU A 255 -3.17 20.82 -2.08
N PHE A 256 -3.60 19.67 -2.59
CA PHE A 256 -2.92 19.00 -3.70
C PHE A 256 -3.00 19.82 -4.99
N ARG A 257 -4.12 20.49 -5.24
CA ARG A 257 -4.32 21.34 -6.43
C ARG A 257 -3.29 22.46 -6.48
N LYS A 258 -3.13 23.22 -5.39
CA LYS A 258 -2.19 24.34 -5.32
C LYS A 258 -0.75 23.91 -5.59
N ILE A 259 -0.32 22.81 -4.98
CA ILE A 259 1.02 22.25 -5.20
C ILE A 259 1.18 21.76 -6.65
N ASN A 260 0.16 21.11 -7.19
CA ASN A 260 0.17 20.59 -8.56
C ASN A 260 0.30 21.68 -9.62
N GLU A 261 -0.50 22.75 -9.49
CA GLU A 261 -0.50 23.86 -10.45
C GLU A 261 0.80 24.65 -10.42
N LYS A 262 1.48 24.70 -9.27
CA LYS A 262 2.78 25.35 -9.15
C LYS A 262 3.93 24.55 -9.77
N ASN A 263 3.88 23.22 -9.80
CA ASN A 263 5.07 22.40 -10.14
C ASN A 263 4.89 21.34 -11.23
N PHE A 264 3.68 20.80 -11.47
CA PHE A 264 3.55 19.50 -12.17
C PHE A 264 2.55 19.47 -13.34
N GLY A 265 1.54 20.35 -13.37
CA GLY A 265 0.57 20.36 -14.46
C GLY A 265 -0.33 19.11 -14.54
N ARG A 266 -0.47 18.52 -15.74
CA ARG A 266 -1.41 17.41 -16.02
C ARG A 266 -0.69 16.23 -16.68
N THR A 267 -1.18 15.02 -16.42
CA THR A 267 -0.80 13.78 -17.11
C THR A 267 -1.28 13.80 -18.56
N LYS A 268 -0.74 12.91 -19.41
CA LYS A 268 -1.24 12.63 -20.79
C LYS A 268 -2.77 12.47 -20.85
N LYS A 269 -3.36 11.82 -19.85
CA LYS A 269 -4.82 11.61 -19.69
C LYS A 269 -5.60 12.84 -19.16
N GLY A 270 -5.01 14.04 -19.20
CA GLY A 270 -5.62 15.31 -18.75
C GLY A 270 -5.85 15.43 -17.24
N LYS A 271 -5.51 14.44 -16.41
CA LYS A 271 -5.68 14.49 -14.94
C LYS A 271 -4.53 15.26 -14.30
N ARG A 272 -4.75 15.89 -13.14
CA ARG A 272 -3.65 16.45 -12.33
C ARG A 272 -2.62 15.37 -12.02
N TYR A 273 -1.34 15.71 -12.18
CA TYR A 273 -0.22 14.81 -11.94
C TYR A 273 -0.10 14.49 -10.44
N PHE A 274 -0.02 15.52 -9.61
CA PHE A 274 0.07 15.43 -8.14
C PHE A 274 -1.32 15.50 -7.49
N LYS A 275 -1.73 14.40 -6.85
CA LYS A 275 -2.99 14.27 -6.13
C LYS A 275 -2.85 13.27 -4.99
N ALA A 276 -3.75 13.32 -4.01
CA ALA A 276 -3.72 12.38 -2.88
C ALA A 276 -3.63 10.89 -3.31
N HIS A 277 -4.27 10.53 -4.44
CA HIS A 277 -4.18 9.18 -4.98
C HIS A 277 -2.83 8.85 -5.65
N SER A 278 -2.08 9.82 -6.18
CA SER A 278 -0.75 9.55 -6.75
C SER A 278 0.24 9.13 -5.67
N LEU A 279 0.17 9.71 -4.47
CA LEU A 279 0.97 9.28 -3.31
C LEU A 279 0.65 7.84 -2.89
N ARG A 280 -0.63 7.47 -2.88
CA ARG A 280 -1.02 6.09 -2.60
C ARG A 280 -0.57 5.11 -3.69
N LYS A 281 -0.55 5.53 -4.96
CA LYS A 281 0.05 4.73 -6.04
C LYS A 281 1.55 4.53 -5.81
N PHE A 282 2.27 5.60 -5.50
CA PHE A 282 3.69 5.53 -5.14
C PHE A 282 3.94 4.52 -4.01
N PHE A 283 3.18 4.60 -2.92
CA PHE A 283 3.29 3.66 -1.80
C PHE A 283 3.12 2.20 -2.25
N ILE A 284 2.00 1.91 -2.92
CA ILE A 284 1.67 0.54 -3.34
C ILE A 284 2.72 0.01 -4.32
N THR A 285 3.11 0.81 -5.33
CA THR A 285 4.10 0.42 -6.32
C THR A 285 5.45 0.13 -5.67
N ASN A 286 5.95 1.00 -4.79
CA ASN A 286 7.22 0.77 -4.10
C ASN A 286 7.16 -0.45 -3.19
N CYS A 287 6.07 -0.66 -2.44
CA CYS A 287 5.94 -1.86 -1.63
C CYS A 287 5.88 -3.12 -2.50
N SER A 288 5.16 -3.11 -3.61
CA SER A 288 5.07 -4.24 -4.54
C SER A 288 6.42 -4.60 -5.13
N HIS A 289 7.17 -3.62 -5.62
CA HIS A 289 8.48 -3.85 -6.25
C HIS A 289 9.53 -4.39 -5.27
N ASN A 290 9.46 -4.00 -3.99
CA ASN A 290 10.49 -4.33 -3.00
C ASN A 290 10.10 -5.47 -2.04
N SER A 291 8.94 -6.12 -2.23
CA SER A 291 8.53 -7.21 -1.33
C SER A 291 7.84 -8.41 -1.97
N GLY A 292 7.10 -8.23 -3.08
CA GLY A 292 6.29 -9.28 -3.69
C GLY A 292 5.09 -9.78 -2.85
N ASP A 293 4.94 -9.38 -1.58
CA ASP A 293 3.87 -9.86 -0.69
C ASP A 293 2.58 -9.02 -0.83
N LEU A 294 1.80 -9.35 -1.86
CA LEU A 294 0.55 -8.65 -2.16
C LEU A 294 -0.49 -8.73 -1.02
N ARG A 295 -0.43 -9.75 -0.16
CA ARG A 295 -1.34 -9.88 0.99
C ARG A 295 -1.01 -8.83 2.05
N LYS A 296 0.26 -8.72 2.44
CA LYS A 296 0.70 -7.69 3.39
C LYS A 296 0.48 -6.29 2.84
N ILE A 297 0.74 -6.06 1.54
CA ILE A 297 0.46 -4.76 0.89
C ILE A 297 -1.03 -4.44 0.86
N ALA A 298 -1.88 -5.44 0.63
CA ALA A 298 -3.33 -5.25 0.70
C ALA A 298 -3.75 -4.84 2.12
N LEU A 299 -3.17 -5.43 3.15
CA LEU A 299 -3.42 -5.05 4.55
C LEU A 299 -2.90 -3.63 4.90
N LEU A 300 -1.67 -3.30 4.50
CA LEU A 300 -1.07 -1.96 4.67
C LEU A 300 -1.92 -0.87 4.03
N SER A 301 -2.53 -1.16 2.88
CA SER A 301 -3.35 -0.20 2.17
C SER A 301 -4.85 -0.31 2.52
N GLY A 302 -5.29 -1.33 3.26
CA GLY A 302 -6.70 -1.62 3.52
C GLY A 302 -7.48 -1.97 2.25
N HIS A 303 -6.86 -2.65 1.29
CA HIS A 303 -7.50 -3.30 0.14
C HIS A 303 -8.21 -4.58 0.57
N ALA A 304 -9.08 -5.09 -0.31
CA ALA A 304 -9.58 -6.45 -0.13
C ALA A 304 -8.39 -7.41 -0.31
N PRO A 305 -8.32 -8.50 0.48
CA PRO A 305 -7.30 -9.52 0.28
C PRO A 305 -7.32 -10.02 -1.18
N PRO A 306 -6.15 -10.32 -1.76
CA PRO A 306 -6.08 -10.83 -3.13
C PRO A 306 -6.81 -12.16 -3.29
N VAL A 307 -6.83 -13.00 -2.24
CA VAL A 307 -7.58 -14.26 -2.21
C VAL A 307 -8.79 -14.11 -1.30
N LYS A 308 -9.99 -14.45 -1.81
CA LYS A 308 -11.25 -14.26 -1.09
C LYS A 308 -11.36 -15.06 0.22
N THR A 309 -10.61 -16.18 0.35
CA THR A 309 -10.61 -17.05 1.53
C THR A 309 -9.64 -16.62 2.62
N ASP A 310 -8.70 -15.70 2.34
CA ASP A 310 -7.66 -15.27 3.29
C ASP A 310 -8.21 -14.83 4.66
N PRO A 311 -9.35 -14.11 4.78
CA PRO A 311 -9.85 -13.65 6.08
C PRO A 311 -10.13 -14.77 7.11
N ASN A 312 -10.39 -16.00 6.66
CA ASN A 312 -10.78 -17.10 7.54
C ASN A 312 -9.59 -17.85 8.16
N TYR A 313 -8.37 -17.62 7.67
CA TYR A 313 -7.20 -18.44 8.00
C TYR A 313 -6.00 -17.64 8.52
N VAL A 314 -6.07 -16.31 8.53
CA VAL A 314 -4.90 -15.45 8.80
C VAL A 314 -5.14 -14.55 10.01
N SER A 315 -4.49 -14.85 11.12
CA SER A 315 -4.34 -13.92 12.24
C SER A 315 -3.30 -12.86 11.91
N ILE A 316 -3.60 -11.59 12.17
CA ILE A 316 -2.64 -10.51 11.96
C ILE A 316 -1.63 -10.49 13.10
N ASN A 317 -0.36 -10.66 12.77
CA ASN A 317 0.74 -10.41 13.69
C ASN A 317 1.31 -9.01 13.46
N PHE A 318 1.01 -8.08 14.39
CA PHE A 318 1.46 -6.69 14.31
C PHE A 318 2.99 -6.54 14.29
N LYS A 319 3.71 -7.42 15.01
CA LYS A 319 5.18 -7.41 15.05
C LYS A 319 5.77 -7.76 13.68
N VAL A 320 5.29 -8.84 13.07
CA VAL A 320 5.69 -9.26 11.72
C VAL A 320 5.35 -8.18 10.69
N MET A 321 4.18 -7.54 10.81
CA MET A 321 3.81 -6.42 9.94
C MET A 321 4.72 -5.20 10.11
N LYS A 322 5.14 -4.91 11.34
CA LYS A 322 6.05 -3.79 11.64
C LYS A 322 7.46 -4.07 11.11
N GLU A 323 7.96 -5.29 11.26
CA GLU A 323 9.24 -5.75 10.70
C GLU A 323 9.23 -5.66 9.17
N PHE A 324 8.17 -6.18 8.54
CA PHE A 324 7.93 -6.08 7.10
C PHE A 324 7.87 -4.63 6.61
N TYR A 325 7.18 -3.74 7.35
CA TYR A 325 7.15 -2.32 6.99
C TYR A 325 8.52 -1.65 7.14
N THR A 326 9.26 -2.00 8.19
CA THR A 326 10.57 -1.42 8.50
C THR A 326 11.56 -1.66 7.36
N SER A 327 11.55 -2.85 6.74
CA SER A 327 12.38 -3.13 5.56
C SER A 327 12.01 -2.29 4.33
N LEU A 328 10.80 -1.69 4.29
CA LEU A 328 10.32 -0.85 3.18
C LEU A 328 10.61 0.65 3.43
N ILE A 329 10.97 1.06 4.64
CA ILE A 329 11.26 2.47 4.99
C ILE A 329 12.28 3.12 4.05
N PRO A 330 13.39 2.46 3.65
CA PRO A 330 14.34 3.06 2.71
C PRO A 330 13.71 3.43 1.36
N HIS A 331 12.72 2.68 0.91
CA HIS A 331 12.01 2.92 -0.36
C HIS A 331 10.86 3.93 -0.23
N LEU A 332 10.38 4.18 0.99
CA LEU A 332 9.26 5.08 1.26
C LEU A 332 9.67 6.46 1.79
N SER A 333 10.87 6.56 2.38
CA SER A 333 11.39 7.82 2.92
C SER A 333 11.76 8.78 1.79
N ILE A 334 11.33 10.04 1.93
CA ILE A 334 11.52 11.10 0.93
C ILE A 334 12.73 11.97 1.25
N GLN A 335 12.94 12.28 2.51
CA GLN A 335 14.14 12.96 2.98
C GLN A 335 15.19 11.93 3.37
N ASP A 336 16.46 12.28 3.23
CA ASP A 336 17.58 11.47 3.73
C ASP A 336 17.48 11.44 5.25
N THR A 337 16.74 10.46 5.74
CA THR A 337 16.54 10.27 7.17
C THR A 337 17.71 9.44 7.64
N LYS A 338 18.26 9.73 8.82
CA LYS A 338 19.22 8.87 9.53
C LYS A 338 18.61 7.54 9.97
N VAL A 339 17.74 6.94 9.15
CA VAL A 339 17.27 5.57 9.27
C VAL A 339 18.24 4.62 8.54
N HIS A 340 19.45 5.08 8.25
CA HIS A 340 20.58 4.21 7.96
C HIS A 340 21.08 3.46 9.22
N ASP A 341 20.63 3.86 10.42
CA ASP A 341 21.02 3.22 11.69
C ASP A 341 19.95 2.32 12.33
N ILE A 342 18.77 2.13 11.70
CA ILE A 342 17.90 0.99 12.01
C ILE A 342 18.41 -0.22 11.21
N LYS A 343 19.70 -0.52 11.38
CA LYS A 343 20.23 -1.86 11.14
C LYS A 343 19.39 -2.79 12.01
N SER A 344 18.68 -3.73 11.39
CA SER A 344 17.82 -4.68 12.12
C SER A 344 18.62 -5.29 13.28
N LYS A 345 17.98 -5.68 14.38
CA LYS A 345 18.68 -6.42 15.45
C LYS A 345 19.46 -7.62 14.89
N GLU A 346 19.00 -8.20 13.79
CA GLU A 346 19.73 -9.22 13.02
C GLU A 346 20.98 -8.68 12.33
N PHE A 347 20.94 -7.50 11.70
CA PHE A 347 22.13 -6.88 11.11
C PHE A 347 23.16 -6.52 12.18
N LEU A 348 22.75 -5.93 13.31
CA LEU A 348 23.67 -5.65 14.42
C LEU A 348 24.25 -6.93 15.02
N LYS A 349 23.46 -8.01 15.06
CA LYS A 349 23.92 -9.34 15.47
C LYS A 349 24.91 -9.93 14.46
N LEU A 350 24.63 -9.83 13.16
CA LEU A 350 25.50 -10.27 12.06
C LEU A 350 26.81 -9.47 12.01
N GLU A 351 26.77 -8.17 12.25
CA GLU A 351 27.95 -7.30 12.29
C GLU A 351 28.82 -7.64 13.50
N LYS A 352 28.21 -7.93 14.66
CA LYS A 352 28.92 -8.43 15.84
C LYS A 352 29.52 -9.82 15.61
N GLU A 353 28.75 -10.75 15.05
CA GLU A 353 29.21 -12.10 14.70
C GLU A 353 30.33 -12.08 13.65
N ASN A 354 30.29 -11.17 12.67
CA ASN A 354 31.37 -11.01 11.69
C ASN A 354 32.64 -10.44 12.34
N LYS A 355 32.53 -9.45 13.21
CA LYS A 355 33.68 -8.88 13.91
C LYS A 355 34.34 -9.88 14.86
N GLU A 356 33.54 -10.72 15.53
CA GLU A 356 34.01 -11.84 16.34
C GLU A 356 34.71 -12.90 15.47
N LYS A 357 34.17 -13.21 14.28
CA LYS A 357 34.81 -14.13 13.32
C LYS A 357 36.13 -13.58 12.77
N GLU A 358 36.21 -12.30 12.42
CA GLU A 358 37.44 -11.65 11.94
C GLU A 358 38.55 -11.72 13.00
N THR A 359 38.20 -11.44 14.27
CA THR A 359 39.15 -11.53 15.38
C THR A 359 39.66 -12.97 15.55
N ARG A 360 38.76 -13.95 15.46
CA ARG A 360 39.10 -15.37 15.59
C ARG A 360 39.93 -15.88 14.41
N LEU A 361 39.68 -15.37 13.21
CA LEU A 361 40.46 -15.66 12.01
C LEU A 361 41.89 -15.12 12.16
N PHE A 362 42.04 -13.89 12.62
CA PHE A 362 43.36 -13.30 12.90
C PHE A 362 44.15 -14.11 13.94
N GLU A 363 43.49 -14.54 15.03
CA GLU A 363 44.12 -15.41 16.04
C GLU A 363 44.54 -16.79 15.49
N LEU A 364 43.77 -17.34 14.52
CA LEU A 364 44.09 -18.59 13.85
C LEU A 364 45.28 -18.42 12.91
N GLU A 365 45.31 -17.35 12.12
CA GLU A 365 46.42 -17.03 11.21
C GLU A 365 47.74 -16.85 11.97
N GLU A 366 47.72 -16.17 13.12
CA GLU A 366 48.92 -16.03 13.97
C GLU A 366 49.36 -17.36 14.58
N LYS A 367 48.41 -18.22 14.99
CA LYS A 367 48.75 -19.58 15.46
C LYS A 367 49.34 -20.45 14.36
N ASP A 368 48.83 -20.35 13.14
CA ASP A 368 49.34 -21.10 12.00
C ASP A 368 50.76 -20.64 11.63
N LYS A 369 51.05 -19.33 11.67
CA LYS A 369 52.43 -18.83 11.50
C LYS A 369 53.39 -19.39 12.54
N ILE A 370 53.02 -19.33 13.83
CA ILE A 370 53.85 -19.89 14.91
C ILE A 370 54.06 -21.39 14.70
N ARG A 371 53.03 -22.10 14.21
CA ARG A 371 53.12 -23.54 13.93
C ARG A 371 54.02 -23.84 12.75
N GLU A 372 53.98 -23.04 11.69
CA GLU A 372 54.90 -23.14 10.55
C GLU A 372 56.34 -22.87 10.97
N GLU A 373 56.59 -21.87 11.82
CA GLU A 373 57.92 -21.60 12.38
C GLU A 373 58.42 -22.80 13.20
N GLN A 374 57.59 -23.36 14.08
CA GLN A 374 57.93 -24.55 14.86
C GLN A 374 58.16 -25.79 13.99
N MET A 375 57.40 -25.96 12.90
CA MET A 375 57.63 -27.05 11.95
C MET A 375 58.96 -26.89 11.23
N ASN A 376 59.28 -25.68 10.76
CA ASN A 376 60.56 -25.40 10.11
C ASN A 376 61.75 -25.63 11.05
N GLU A 377 61.63 -25.24 12.32
CA GLU A 377 62.67 -25.52 13.34
C GLU A 377 62.85 -27.03 13.54
N ARG A 378 61.74 -27.78 13.66
CA ARG A 378 61.80 -29.25 13.79
C ARG A 378 62.38 -29.94 12.55
N ASP A 379 62.07 -29.44 11.36
CA ASP A 379 62.63 -29.98 10.12
C ASP A 379 64.14 -29.74 10.02
N GLN A 380 64.62 -28.57 10.47
CA GLN A 380 66.06 -28.29 10.56
C GLN A 380 66.76 -29.19 11.59
N GLU A 381 66.13 -29.47 12.73
CA GLU A 381 66.66 -30.41 13.72
C GLU A 381 66.70 -31.84 13.17
N LEU A 382 65.65 -32.29 12.49
CA LEU A 382 65.59 -33.60 11.83
C LEU A 382 66.70 -33.75 10.79
N ASP A 383 66.96 -32.73 9.98
CA ASP A 383 68.03 -32.74 8.99
C ASP A 383 69.43 -32.79 9.63
N LYS A 384 69.65 -32.08 10.75
CA LYS A 384 70.90 -32.21 11.52
C LYS A 384 71.07 -33.63 12.06
N LEU A 385 70.00 -34.21 12.59
CA LEU A 385 70.03 -35.57 13.14
C LEU A 385 70.29 -36.63 12.06
N LYS A 386 69.68 -36.46 10.86
CA LYS A 386 69.95 -37.33 9.69
C LYS A 386 71.41 -37.28 9.28
N LYS A 387 72.02 -36.08 9.17
CA LYS A 387 73.44 -35.94 8.83
C LYS A 387 74.36 -36.59 9.86
N GLN A 388 74.04 -36.45 11.15
CA GLN A 388 74.78 -37.13 12.21
C GLN A 388 74.65 -38.65 12.11
N PHE A 389 73.46 -39.15 11.78
CA PHE A 389 73.21 -40.57 11.59
C PHE A 389 73.95 -41.14 10.37
N GLU A 390 73.96 -40.43 9.24
CA GLU A 390 74.73 -40.79 8.04
C GLU A 390 76.24 -40.85 8.34
N HIS A 391 76.79 -39.83 9.00
CA HIS A 391 78.19 -39.80 9.41
C HIS A 391 78.54 -40.97 10.36
N PHE A 392 77.63 -41.30 11.29
CA PHE A 392 77.79 -42.46 12.17
C PHE A 392 77.77 -43.78 11.38
N GLN A 393 76.91 -43.92 10.36
CA GLN A 393 76.89 -45.10 9.50
C GLN A 393 78.20 -45.26 8.70
N GLU A 394 78.75 -44.18 8.15
CA GLU A 394 80.05 -44.20 7.46
C GLU A 394 81.18 -44.69 8.37
N LEU A 395 81.26 -44.15 9.60
CA LEU A 395 82.26 -44.58 10.59
C LEU A 395 82.14 -46.06 10.98
N VAL A 396 80.92 -46.60 11.01
CA VAL A 396 80.67 -48.02 11.29
C VAL A 396 81.08 -48.90 10.11
N VAL A 397 80.84 -48.46 8.87
CA VAL A 397 81.29 -49.15 7.64
C VAL A 397 82.82 -49.17 7.56
N ASP A 398 83.49 -48.04 7.81
CA ASP A 398 84.95 -47.96 7.81
C ASP A 398 85.59 -48.84 8.88
N LYS A 399 85.02 -48.87 10.09
CA LYS A 399 85.48 -49.79 11.15
C LYS A 399 85.29 -51.26 10.77
N LYS A 400 84.23 -51.60 10.05
CA LYS A 400 83.98 -52.97 9.58
C LYS A 400 84.96 -53.35 8.47
N TYR A 401 85.23 -52.44 7.54
CA TYR A 401 86.21 -52.62 6.46
C TYR A 401 87.65 -52.78 6.98
N ALA A 402 88.04 -51.96 7.97
CA ALA A 402 89.33 -52.09 8.66
C ALA A 402 89.47 -53.43 9.40
N LYS A 403 88.38 -53.94 9.98
CA LYS A 403 88.35 -55.24 10.66
C LYS A 403 88.47 -56.43 9.70
N ASP A 404 87.94 -56.29 8.49
CA ASP A 404 88.04 -57.30 7.44
C ASP A 404 89.42 -57.29 6.73
N LEU A 405 90.08 -56.13 6.64
CA LEU A 405 91.48 -56.02 6.20
C LEU A 405 92.46 -56.69 7.17
N LEU A 406 92.25 -56.54 8.48
CA LEU A 406 93.04 -57.20 9.53
C LEU A 406 92.83 -58.72 9.62
N LYS A 407 91.79 -59.27 8.98
CA LYS A 407 91.56 -60.72 8.87
C LYS A 407 92.15 -61.35 7.59
N LYS A 408 92.65 -60.55 6.65
CA LYS A 408 93.25 -60.99 5.38
C LYS A 408 94.78 -60.81 5.31
N SER A 409 95.40 -60.27 6.36
CA SER A 409 96.84 -60.38 6.63
C SER A 409 97.10 -61.57 7.54
#